data_AF-A0A3B8QUQ7-F1
#
_entry.id   AF-A0A3B8QUQ7-F1
#
_cell.length_a   1.000
_cell.length_b   1.000
_cell.length_c   1.000
_cell.angle_alpha   90.00
_cell.angle_beta   90.00
_cell.angle_gamma   90.00
#
_symmetry.space_group_name_H-M   'P 1'
#
loop_
_entity.id
_entity.type
_entity.pdbx_description
1 polymer ?
#
loop_
_entity_poly.entity_id
_entity_poly.type
_entity_poly.pdbx_seq_one_letter_code
_entity_poly.pdbx_strand_id
1 'polypeptide(L)'
;MINGKYEPLTIQNLARRLVLIPELTALVGADIGCWDVKEVGDGNLNLVFIVKSSAGSAIIKQALPYVRLVGDSWPLPLYRAFFEYHALTRQAARAKDSVPQVYYFDNNQALIIMEYLEPHKILREKLILGETVDHLADTLGKFCARTAFRGSDLSLDTAKVKSDRALFSGNVAIPAITEGLVFCDPYFNAEMNSNTPGLEKIVEVLRSDIEMKSRVQHFFRLYSAQQDTMCHGDLHSGSIMCTSWDSKVIDPEFATYGPFGFDLGMLFANYFMAFFSQPEHRSDNLEGYQSWILEVIVDTWEMFVEEFSQLWNTERTGMLYPKTMFEDQGHSSERALQDLLNDIWRNSLGFCGIEMHRRCLSLAHNADFETIEDLGRRASLEARNLMMGRDLVLHSDNISSTADLVKLAHKFNAENFI
;
A
#
# COMPACT_ATOMS: atom_id res chain seq x y z
N MET A 1 -35.78 -3.68 1.48
CA MET A 1 -34.77 -4.21 0.54
C MET A 1 -34.35 -3.07 -0.37
N ILE A 2 -33.05 -2.76 -0.42
CA ILE A 2 -32.51 -1.84 -1.43
C ILE A 2 -32.81 -2.47 -2.79
N ASN A 3 -33.37 -1.71 -3.73
CA ASN A 3 -33.68 -2.17 -5.08
C ASN A 3 -32.41 -2.81 -5.68
N GLY A 4 -32.52 -3.97 -6.34
CA GLY A 4 -31.35 -4.72 -6.86
C GLY A 4 -30.54 -4.03 -7.97
N LYS A 5 -30.85 -2.76 -8.28
CA LYS A 5 -30.11 -1.93 -9.23
C LYS A 5 -29.15 -1.03 -8.44
N TYR A 6 -27.89 -1.00 -8.85
CA TYR A 6 -26.89 -0.08 -8.31
C TYR A 6 -27.35 1.37 -8.42
N GLU A 7 -27.16 2.14 -7.35
CA GLU A 7 -27.38 3.59 -7.31
C GLU A 7 -26.30 4.24 -6.43
N PRO A 8 -25.58 5.28 -6.90
CA PRO A 8 -24.63 6.02 -6.08
C PRO A 8 -25.31 6.66 -4.86
N LEU A 9 -24.62 6.60 -3.72
CA LEU A 9 -25.03 7.31 -2.51
C LEU A 9 -24.73 8.80 -2.66
N THR A 10 -25.59 9.60 -2.03
CA THR A 10 -25.40 11.04 -1.81
C THR A 10 -25.72 11.34 -0.36
N ILE A 11 -25.28 12.49 0.14
CA ILE A 11 -25.66 12.97 1.48
C ILE A 11 -27.19 12.95 1.66
N GLN A 12 -27.96 13.24 0.60
CA GLN A 12 -29.42 13.32 0.66
C GLN A 12 -30.12 11.95 0.63
N ASN A 13 -29.59 10.95 -0.08
CA ASN A 13 -30.24 9.65 -0.20
C ASN A 13 -29.71 8.60 0.81
N LEU A 14 -28.52 8.79 1.39
CA LEU A 14 -27.82 7.79 2.18
C LEU A 14 -28.66 7.28 3.35
N ALA A 15 -29.16 8.17 4.19
CA ALA A 15 -29.88 7.76 5.40
C ALA A 15 -31.13 6.94 5.09
N ARG A 16 -31.95 7.40 4.12
CA ARG A 16 -33.16 6.67 3.70
C ARG A 16 -32.86 5.30 3.09
N ARG A 17 -31.73 5.17 2.39
CA ARG A 17 -31.36 3.92 1.71
C ARG A 17 -30.78 2.90 2.67
N LEU A 18 -30.02 3.35 3.68
CA LEU A 18 -29.27 2.47 4.57
C LEU A 18 -29.94 2.22 5.93
N VAL A 19 -31.02 2.93 6.28
CA VAL A 19 -31.77 2.70 7.54
C VAL A 19 -32.32 1.28 7.69
N LEU A 20 -32.49 0.53 6.60
CA LEU A 20 -32.96 -0.85 6.66
C LEU A 20 -31.83 -1.86 6.86
N ILE A 21 -30.57 -1.42 7.00
CA ILE A 21 -29.41 -2.28 7.28
C ILE A 21 -29.25 -2.37 8.81
N PRO A 22 -29.57 -3.53 9.43
CA PRO A 22 -29.50 -3.68 10.87
C PRO A 22 -28.09 -3.40 11.43
N GLU A 23 -27.05 -3.83 10.72
CA GLU A 23 -25.65 -3.65 11.10
C GLU A 23 -25.29 -2.16 11.23
N LEU A 24 -25.82 -1.29 10.36
CA LEU A 24 -25.62 0.15 10.45
C LEU A 24 -26.43 0.76 11.59
N THR A 25 -27.73 0.48 11.64
CA THR A 25 -28.62 1.07 12.66
C THR A 25 -28.28 0.62 14.08
N ALA A 26 -27.63 -0.53 14.25
CA ALA A 26 -27.08 -0.95 15.53
C ALA A 26 -25.92 -0.05 16.00
N LEU A 27 -25.16 0.54 15.06
CA LEU A 27 -24.02 1.42 15.35
C LEU A 27 -24.43 2.89 15.52
N VAL A 28 -25.35 3.38 14.68
CA VAL A 28 -25.70 4.82 14.62
C VAL A 28 -27.18 5.12 14.96
N GLY A 29 -27.91 4.14 15.49
CA GLY A 29 -29.33 4.26 15.80
C GLY A 29 -30.23 4.22 14.56
N ALA A 30 -31.52 3.95 14.77
CA ALA A 30 -32.52 3.82 13.69
C ALA A 30 -33.22 5.15 13.32
N ASP A 31 -33.07 6.20 14.14
CA ASP A 31 -33.63 7.52 13.84
C ASP A 31 -32.70 8.31 12.90
N ILE A 32 -33.02 8.27 11.61
CA ILE A 32 -32.24 8.97 10.56
C ILE A 32 -32.20 10.48 10.76
N GLY A 33 -33.14 11.08 11.51
CA GLY A 33 -33.13 12.51 11.81
C GLY A 33 -31.97 12.93 12.71
N CYS A 34 -31.34 11.96 13.39
CA CYS A 34 -30.18 12.17 14.26
C CYS A 34 -28.84 11.86 13.57
N TRP A 35 -28.83 11.49 12.29
CA TRP A 35 -27.60 11.17 11.56
C TRP A 35 -26.94 12.44 11.01
N ASP A 36 -25.69 12.71 11.43
CA ASP A 36 -24.78 13.65 10.78
C ASP A 36 -23.99 12.89 9.71
N VAL A 37 -24.20 13.24 8.44
CA VAL A 37 -23.60 12.55 7.29
C VAL A 37 -22.67 13.52 6.57
N LYS A 38 -21.40 13.14 6.44
CA LYS A 38 -20.38 13.91 5.70
C LYS A 38 -19.66 13.02 4.72
N GLU A 39 -19.53 13.46 3.48
CA GLU A 39 -18.62 12.85 2.53
C GLU A 39 -17.20 13.39 2.77
N VAL A 40 -16.23 12.50 2.95
CA VAL A 40 -14.83 12.87 3.30
C VAL A 40 -13.79 12.26 2.38
N GLY A 41 -14.20 11.59 1.31
CA GLY A 41 -13.27 11.00 0.36
C GLY A 41 -12.54 12.06 -0.46
N ASP A 42 -11.25 12.23 -0.19
CA ASP A 42 -10.23 12.85 -1.04
C ASP A 42 -9.62 11.84 -2.05
N GLY A 43 -9.95 10.55 -1.89
CA GLY A 43 -9.40 9.45 -2.67
C GLY A 43 -9.83 9.42 -4.14
N ASN A 44 -8.96 8.83 -4.96
CA ASN A 44 -9.04 8.82 -6.42
C ASN A 44 -10.15 7.94 -7.02
N LEU A 45 -10.81 7.09 -6.22
CA LEU A 45 -11.62 5.96 -6.73
C LEU A 45 -13.05 5.84 -6.18
N ASN A 46 -13.28 6.16 -4.91
CA ASN A 46 -14.49 5.74 -4.19
C ASN A 46 -15.18 6.90 -3.46
N LEU A 47 -16.46 6.74 -3.14
CA LEU A 47 -17.19 7.60 -2.20
C LEU A 47 -16.97 7.08 -0.78
N VAL A 48 -16.69 7.97 0.15
CA VAL A 48 -16.51 7.65 1.57
C VAL A 48 -17.33 8.62 2.40
N PHE A 49 -18.30 8.09 3.16
CA PHE A 49 -19.14 8.85 4.06
C PHE A 49 -18.85 8.50 5.50
N ILE A 50 -18.67 9.51 6.34
CA ILE A 50 -18.77 9.38 7.79
C ILE A 50 -20.24 9.56 8.16
N VAL A 51 -20.79 8.61 8.91
CA VAL A 51 -22.11 8.71 9.54
C VAL A 51 -21.91 8.74 11.04
N LYS A 52 -22.35 9.81 11.70
CA LYS A 52 -22.31 9.99 13.15
C LYS A 52 -23.71 10.19 13.73
N SER A 53 -23.90 9.77 14.97
CA SER A 53 -25.08 10.05 15.78
C SER A 53 -24.69 10.09 17.26
N SER A 54 -25.65 10.32 18.15
CA SER A 54 -25.42 10.14 19.59
C SER A 54 -25.19 8.68 20.01
N ALA A 55 -25.55 7.70 19.16
CA ALA A 55 -25.37 6.28 19.44
C ALA A 55 -23.96 5.77 19.05
N GLY A 56 -23.31 6.41 18.08
CA GLY A 56 -22.02 5.96 17.56
C GLY A 56 -21.73 6.46 16.16
N SER A 57 -20.82 5.79 15.46
CA SER A 57 -20.33 6.19 14.14
C SER A 57 -19.95 4.99 13.25
N ALA A 58 -19.96 5.22 11.94
CA ALA A 58 -19.51 4.24 10.95
C ALA A 58 -19.00 4.94 9.66
N ILE A 59 -18.14 4.25 8.93
CA ILE A 59 -17.78 4.59 7.55
C ILE A 59 -18.65 3.80 6.58
N ILE A 60 -19.16 4.50 5.56
CA ILE A 60 -19.78 3.89 4.39
C ILE A 60 -18.89 4.17 3.18
N LYS A 61 -18.22 3.14 2.68
CA LYS A 61 -17.42 3.21 1.46
C LYS A 61 -18.19 2.60 0.30
N GLN A 62 -18.31 3.32 -0.81
CA GLN A 62 -19.02 2.83 -2.00
C GLN A 62 -18.18 3.07 -3.27
N ALA A 63 -18.00 2.02 -4.06
CA ALA A 63 -17.35 2.13 -5.37
C ALA A 63 -18.25 2.85 -6.40
N LEU A 64 -17.62 3.63 -7.28
CA LEU A 64 -18.24 4.25 -8.46
C LEU A 64 -17.88 3.48 -9.74
N PRO A 65 -18.70 3.50 -10.80
CA PRO A 65 -18.42 2.77 -12.04
C PRO A 65 -17.30 3.40 -12.91
N TYR A 66 -16.53 4.34 -12.36
CA TYR A 66 -15.43 5.06 -13.01
C TYR A 66 -14.34 5.47 -12.00
N VAL A 67 -13.18 5.88 -12.49
CA VAL A 67 -12.08 6.47 -11.70
C VAL A 67 -12.47 7.90 -11.31
N ARG A 68 -12.67 8.19 -10.01
CA ARG A 68 -13.10 9.52 -9.54
C ARG A 68 -12.11 10.64 -9.90
N LEU A 69 -10.80 10.35 -9.89
CA LEU A 69 -9.74 11.31 -10.25
C LEU A 69 -9.87 11.83 -11.71
N VAL A 70 -10.29 10.97 -12.63
CA VAL A 70 -10.35 11.25 -14.08
C VAL A 70 -11.78 11.52 -14.56
N GLY A 71 -12.78 11.00 -13.84
CA GLY A 71 -14.20 11.09 -14.15
C GLY A 71 -14.69 9.98 -15.09
N ASP A 72 -15.85 10.20 -15.69
CA ASP A 72 -16.57 9.22 -16.51
C ASP A 72 -15.78 8.71 -17.74
N SER A 73 -14.71 9.40 -18.14
CA SER A 73 -13.84 9.01 -19.26
C SER A 73 -13.00 7.77 -18.97
N TRP A 74 -12.89 7.34 -17.70
CA TRP A 74 -12.21 6.10 -17.33
C TRP A 74 -13.13 5.17 -16.52
N PRO A 75 -13.89 4.28 -17.19
CA PRO A 75 -14.73 3.29 -16.53
C PRO A 75 -13.92 2.34 -15.63
N LEU A 76 -14.45 2.06 -14.45
CA LEU A 76 -13.82 1.17 -13.49
C LEU A 76 -14.85 0.24 -12.83
N PRO A 77 -14.64 -1.09 -12.83
CA PRO A 77 -15.65 -2.02 -12.34
C PRO A 77 -15.96 -1.85 -10.85
N LEU A 78 -17.26 -1.96 -10.53
CA LEU A 78 -17.76 -1.91 -9.16
C LEU A 78 -17.31 -3.10 -8.29
N TYR A 79 -16.95 -4.22 -8.91
CA TYR A 79 -16.52 -5.42 -8.19
C TYR A 79 -15.27 -5.20 -7.33
N ARG A 80 -14.54 -4.09 -7.47
CA ARG A 80 -13.37 -3.81 -6.63
C ARG A 80 -13.73 -3.75 -5.14
N ALA A 81 -14.94 -3.30 -4.80
CA ALA A 81 -15.45 -3.35 -3.42
C ALA A 81 -15.59 -4.79 -2.89
N PHE A 82 -15.88 -5.77 -3.77
CA PHE A 82 -15.90 -7.20 -3.41
C PHE A 82 -14.51 -7.70 -3.04
N PHE A 83 -13.49 -7.30 -3.81
CA PHE A 83 -12.10 -7.68 -3.53
C PHE A 83 -11.56 -6.98 -2.29
N GLU A 84 -11.87 -5.70 -2.09
CA GLU A 84 -11.53 -4.96 -0.87
C GLU A 84 -12.16 -5.62 0.37
N TYR A 85 -13.45 -5.95 0.34
CA TYR A 85 -14.13 -6.68 1.42
C TYR A 85 -13.41 -8.00 1.75
N HIS A 86 -13.08 -8.78 0.72
CA HIS A 86 -12.41 -10.05 0.87
C HIS A 86 -10.97 -9.93 1.35
N ALA A 87 -10.27 -8.86 0.98
CA ALA A 87 -8.92 -8.57 1.45
C ALA A 87 -8.93 -8.12 2.91
N LEU A 88 -9.78 -7.15 3.29
CA LEU A 88 -9.94 -6.68 4.67
C LEU A 88 -10.28 -7.84 5.63
N THR A 89 -11.22 -8.69 5.23
CA THR A 89 -11.63 -9.85 6.04
C THR A 89 -10.45 -10.82 6.28
N ARG A 90 -9.62 -11.05 5.25
CA ARG A 90 -8.44 -11.91 5.36
C ARG A 90 -7.30 -11.25 6.13
N GLN A 91 -7.08 -9.95 5.93
CA GLN A 91 -6.10 -9.18 6.68
C GLN A 91 -6.45 -9.17 8.16
N ALA A 92 -7.70 -8.91 8.54
CA ALA A 92 -8.17 -8.95 9.93
C ALA A 92 -7.95 -10.33 10.59
N ALA A 93 -8.16 -11.41 9.83
CA ALA A 93 -7.93 -12.77 10.31
C ALA A 93 -6.44 -13.11 10.48
N ARG A 94 -5.57 -12.53 9.65
CA ARG A 94 -4.12 -12.80 9.63
C ARG A 94 -3.34 -11.88 10.55
N ALA A 95 -3.73 -10.63 10.66
CA ALA A 95 -3.14 -9.59 11.49
C ALA A 95 -4.28 -8.93 12.27
N LYS A 96 -4.53 -9.44 13.48
CA LYS A 96 -5.59 -8.92 14.33
C LYS A 96 -5.31 -7.46 14.69
N ASP A 97 -6.37 -6.66 14.73
CA ASP A 97 -6.35 -5.26 15.18
C ASP A 97 -5.51 -4.32 14.28
N SER A 98 -5.15 -4.72 13.05
CA SER A 98 -4.32 -3.89 12.14
C SER A 98 -5.10 -3.24 11.00
N VAL A 99 -6.39 -3.54 10.85
CA VAL A 99 -7.29 -3.03 9.80
C VAL A 99 -8.63 -2.64 10.44
N PRO A 100 -9.44 -1.75 9.83
CA PRO A 100 -10.75 -1.41 10.36
C PRO A 100 -11.67 -2.64 10.40
N GLN A 101 -12.50 -2.73 11.43
CA GLN A 101 -13.52 -3.77 11.49
C GLN A 101 -14.55 -3.57 10.36
N VAL A 102 -14.81 -4.61 9.58
CA VAL A 102 -15.90 -4.63 8.59
C VAL A 102 -17.19 -5.10 9.27
N TYR A 103 -18.26 -4.30 9.15
CA TYR A 103 -19.57 -4.60 9.73
C TYR A 103 -20.54 -5.20 8.70
N TYR A 104 -20.51 -4.73 7.46
CA TYR A 104 -21.44 -5.17 6.43
C TYR A 104 -20.87 -4.96 5.02
N PHE A 105 -21.26 -5.84 4.09
CA PHE A 105 -20.93 -5.73 2.67
C PHE A 105 -22.15 -6.02 1.79
N ASP A 106 -22.42 -5.14 0.82
CA ASP A 106 -23.44 -5.33 -0.21
C ASP A 106 -22.79 -5.34 -1.59
N ASN A 107 -22.76 -6.52 -2.19
CA ASN A 107 -22.18 -6.71 -3.53
C ASN A 107 -22.96 -5.98 -4.63
N ASN A 108 -24.29 -5.85 -4.53
CA ASN A 108 -25.09 -5.20 -5.55
C ASN A 108 -24.94 -3.68 -5.53
N GLN A 109 -24.64 -3.12 -4.36
CA GLN A 109 -24.37 -1.68 -4.18
C GLN A 109 -22.88 -1.34 -4.16
N ALA A 110 -22.00 -2.34 -4.25
CA ALA A 110 -20.55 -2.20 -4.14
C ALA A 110 -20.14 -1.37 -2.91
N LEU A 111 -20.72 -1.73 -1.77
CA LEU A 111 -20.75 -0.93 -0.56
C LEU A 111 -20.19 -1.73 0.62
N ILE A 112 -19.28 -1.13 1.37
CA ILE A 112 -18.74 -1.66 2.62
C ILE A 112 -19.09 -0.70 3.76
N ILE A 113 -19.62 -1.23 4.85
CA ILE A 113 -19.79 -0.52 6.13
C ILE A 113 -18.69 -1.00 7.06
N MET A 114 -17.87 -0.08 7.55
CA MET A 114 -16.70 -0.39 8.38
C MET A 114 -16.50 0.62 9.50
N GLU A 115 -15.57 0.29 10.40
CA GLU A 115 -15.15 1.13 11.53
C GLU A 115 -14.74 2.53 11.09
N TYR A 116 -15.16 3.53 11.85
CA TYR A 116 -14.66 4.88 11.72
C TYR A 116 -13.45 5.07 12.64
N LEU A 117 -12.29 5.24 12.04
CA LEU A 117 -11.00 5.37 12.73
C LEU A 117 -10.79 6.82 13.20
N GLU A 118 -11.31 7.14 14.39
CA GLU A 118 -11.13 8.43 15.07
C GLU A 118 -10.33 8.20 16.36
N PRO A 119 -9.25 8.96 16.63
CA PRO A 119 -8.82 10.21 15.99
C PRO A 119 -7.72 10.03 14.92
N HIS A 120 -7.66 8.91 14.22
CA HIS A 120 -6.59 8.65 13.25
C HIS A 120 -6.59 9.65 12.08
N LYS A 121 -5.40 9.95 11.57
CA LYS A 121 -5.16 10.74 10.35
C LYS A 121 -4.35 9.93 9.35
N ILE A 122 -4.45 10.26 8.08
CA ILE A 122 -3.63 9.61 7.03
C ILE A 122 -2.13 9.83 7.32
N LEU A 123 -1.34 8.76 7.30
CA LEU A 123 0.09 8.81 7.62
C LEU A 123 0.85 9.77 6.70
N ARG A 124 0.50 9.84 5.42
CA ARG A 124 1.09 10.83 4.49
C ARG A 124 0.94 12.27 4.98
N GLU A 125 -0.23 12.66 5.48
CA GLU A 125 -0.45 14.00 6.05
C GLU A 125 0.49 14.23 7.24
N LYS A 126 0.61 13.24 8.13
CA LYS A 126 1.50 13.30 9.29
C LYS A 126 2.97 13.44 8.89
N LEU A 127 3.42 12.72 7.85
CA LEU A 127 4.78 12.80 7.32
C LEU A 127 5.11 14.20 6.77
N ILE A 128 4.18 14.80 6.02
CA ILE A 128 4.31 16.17 5.50
C ILE A 128 4.35 17.19 6.64
N LEU A 129 3.50 17.03 7.66
CA LEU A 129 3.43 17.92 8.83
C LEU A 129 4.58 17.74 9.83
N GLY A 130 5.35 16.66 9.72
CA GLY A 130 6.46 16.39 10.61
C GLY A 130 6.08 15.79 11.94
N GLU A 131 4.94 15.12 11.97
CA GLU A 131 4.48 14.36 13.13
C GLU A 131 5.12 12.98 13.13
N THR A 132 5.71 12.57 14.26
CA THR A 132 6.17 11.19 14.46
C THR A 132 5.02 10.30 14.92
N VAL A 133 5.16 9.00 14.71
CA VAL A 133 4.21 7.98 15.17
C VAL A 133 4.98 6.90 15.92
N ASP A 134 4.74 6.80 17.21
CA ASP A 134 5.30 5.76 18.06
C ASP A 134 4.81 4.39 17.59
N HIS A 135 5.66 3.38 17.67
CA HIS A 135 5.34 1.99 17.28
C HIS A 135 4.89 1.79 15.82
N LEU A 136 5.12 2.77 14.94
CA LEU A 136 4.77 2.66 13.52
C LEU A 136 5.44 1.46 12.85
N ALA A 137 6.77 1.35 13.03
CA ALA A 137 7.56 0.26 12.49
C ALA A 137 7.16 -1.10 13.07
N ASP A 138 6.87 -1.16 14.38
CA ASP A 138 6.38 -2.38 15.05
C ASP A 138 5.07 -2.87 14.40
N THR A 139 4.12 -1.95 14.24
CA THR A 139 2.79 -2.24 13.71
C THR A 139 2.87 -2.70 12.25
N LEU A 140 3.58 -1.95 11.41
CA LEU A 140 3.62 -2.22 9.97
C LEU A 140 4.54 -3.39 9.61
N GLY A 141 5.66 -3.56 10.32
CA GLY A 141 6.53 -4.73 10.17
C GLY A 141 5.77 -6.03 10.50
N LYS A 142 5.04 -6.05 11.62
CA LYS A 142 4.18 -7.19 12.00
C LYS A 142 3.03 -7.39 11.03
N PHE A 143 2.37 -6.32 10.57
CA PHE A 143 1.30 -6.41 9.58
C PHE A 143 1.80 -7.10 8.31
N CYS A 144 2.90 -6.60 7.73
CA CYS A 144 3.51 -7.16 6.53
C CYS A 144 3.92 -8.62 6.73
N ALA A 145 4.60 -8.95 7.84
CA ALA A 145 5.04 -10.31 8.12
C ALA A 145 3.87 -11.29 8.28
N ARG A 146 2.86 -10.92 9.07
CA ARG A 146 1.71 -11.78 9.36
C ARG A 146 0.84 -12.01 8.13
N THR A 147 0.54 -10.95 7.38
CA THR A 147 -0.28 -11.06 6.16
C THR A 147 0.45 -11.83 5.07
N ALA A 148 1.76 -11.57 4.88
CA ALA A 148 2.61 -12.33 3.99
C ALA A 148 2.62 -13.82 4.35
N PHE A 149 3.04 -14.16 5.57
CA PHE A 149 3.21 -15.55 6.00
C PHE A 149 1.89 -16.32 6.02
N ARG A 150 0.87 -15.80 6.72
CA ARG A 150 -0.43 -16.48 6.89
C ARG A 150 -1.33 -16.41 5.65
N GLY A 151 -0.91 -15.70 4.61
CA GLY A 151 -1.54 -15.67 3.29
C GLY A 151 -0.91 -16.60 2.26
N SER A 152 0.17 -17.31 2.62
CA SER A 152 0.99 -18.07 1.69
C SER A 152 0.90 -19.59 1.86
N ASP A 153 1.52 -20.32 0.93
CA ASP A 153 1.75 -21.76 1.03
C ASP A 153 2.69 -22.16 2.19
N LEU A 154 3.23 -21.22 2.97
CA LEU A 154 3.99 -21.50 4.20
C LEU A 154 3.08 -21.89 5.37
N SER A 155 1.84 -21.40 5.37
CA SER A 155 0.92 -21.52 6.51
C SER A 155 -0.45 -22.07 6.11
N LEU A 156 -0.98 -21.67 4.96
CA LEU A 156 -2.31 -22.10 4.53
C LEU A 156 -2.30 -23.53 3.98
N ASP A 157 -3.42 -24.22 4.24
CA ASP A 157 -3.73 -25.45 3.53
C ASP A 157 -3.82 -25.19 2.01
N THR A 158 -3.31 -26.13 1.22
CA THR A 158 -3.20 -26.00 -0.23
C THR A 158 -4.55 -25.72 -0.91
N ALA A 159 -5.66 -26.30 -0.42
CA ALA A 159 -6.97 -26.04 -1.01
C ALA A 159 -7.42 -24.60 -0.74
N LYS A 160 -7.15 -24.07 0.46
CA LYS A 160 -7.47 -22.69 0.83
C LYS A 160 -6.69 -21.68 0.00
N VAL A 161 -5.37 -21.85 -0.13
CA VAL A 161 -4.56 -20.91 -0.93
C VAL A 161 -4.98 -20.93 -2.41
N LYS A 162 -5.29 -22.11 -2.96
CA LYS A 162 -5.74 -22.24 -4.36
C LYS A 162 -7.10 -21.59 -4.58
N SER A 163 -8.01 -21.74 -3.62
CA SER A 163 -9.31 -21.07 -3.65
C SER A 163 -9.15 -19.55 -3.56
N ASP A 164 -8.24 -19.06 -2.72
CA ASP A 164 -7.96 -17.63 -2.60
C ASP A 164 -7.34 -17.08 -3.89
N ARG A 165 -6.32 -17.75 -4.46
CA ARG A 165 -5.73 -17.38 -5.75
C ARG A 165 -6.79 -17.33 -6.86
N ALA A 166 -7.68 -18.32 -6.91
CA ALA A 166 -8.79 -18.34 -7.86
C ALA A 166 -9.75 -17.16 -7.67
N LEU A 167 -10.08 -16.80 -6.43
CA LEU A 167 -10.93 -15.64 -6.13
C LEU A 167 -10.25 -14.35 -6.60
N PHE A 168 -9.03 -14.07 -6.14
CA PHE A 168 -8.35 -12.80 -6.43
C PHE A 168 -7.88 -12.68 -7.89
N SER A 169 -7.75 -13.78 -8.63
CA SER A 169 -7.54 -13.72 -10.09
C SER A 169 -8.70 -13.04 -10.85
N GLY A 170 -9.87 -12.92 -10.22
CA GLY A 170 -10.99 -12.14 -10.75
C GLY A 170 -10.85 -10.62 -10.60
N ASN A 171 -9.90 -10.14 -9.80
CA ASN A 171 -9.61 -8.71 -9.68
C ASN A 171 -8.74 -8.29 -10.86
N VAL A 172 -9.34 -8.08 -12.03
CA VAL A 172 -8.58 -7.86 -13.27
C VAL A 172 -8.27 -6.38 -13.50
N ALA A 173 -9.29 -5.53 -13.39
CA ALA A 173 -9.17 -4.13 -13.80
C ALA A 173 -8.30 -3.29 -12.85
N ILE A 174 -8.25 -3.65 -11.57
CA ILE A 174 -7.50 -2.87 -10.57
C ILE A 174 -5.99 -3.17 -10.65
N PRO A 175 -5.52 -4.44 -10.59
CA PRO A 175 -4.13 -4.75 -10.87
C PRO A 175 -3.65 -4.29 -12.25
N ALA A 176 -4.50 -4.31 -13.28
CA ALA A 176 -4.13 -3.77 -14.60
C ALA A 176 -3.70 -2.29 -14.57
N ILE A 177 -4.21 -1.50 -13.62
CA ILE A 177 -3.74 -0.12 -13.39
C ILE A 177 -2.29 -0.14 -12.90
N THR A 178 -1.94 -1.03 -11.97
CA THR A 178 -0.56 -1.24 -11.51
C THR A 178 0.33 -1.71 -12.66
N GLU A 179 -0.11 -2.71 -13.43
CA GLU A 179 0.63 -3.25 -14.57
C GLU A 179 0.99 -2.16 -15.60
N GLY A 180 0.06 -1.26 -15.91
CA GLY A 180 0.28 -0.12 -16.80
C GLY A 180 1.06 1.02 -16.14
N LEU A 181 0.47 1.65 -15.13
CA LEU A 181 0.96 2.91 -14.56
C LEU A 181 2.25 2.75 -13.75
N VAL A 182 2.49 1.58 -13.15
CA VAL A 182 3.67 1.33 -12.30
C VAL A 182 4.80 0.69 -13.09
N PHE A 183 4.52 -0.36 -13.86
CA PHE A 183 5.57 -1.14 -14.51
C PHE A 183 5.87 -0.75 -15.97
N CYS A 184 4.99 -0.01 -16.63
CA CYS A 184 5.16 0.32 -18.06
C CYS A 184 5.31 1.82 -18.31
N ASP A 185 4.30 2.61 -17.96
CA ASP A 185 4.15 4.00 -18.41
C ASP A 185 5.34 4.92 -18.06
N PRO A 186 5.94 4.89 -16.85
CA PRO A 186 7.08 5.76 -16.51
C PRO A 186 8.27 5.65 -17.48
N TYR A 187 8.39 4.50 -18.14
CA TYR A 187 9.58 4.10 -18.89
C TYR A 187 9.50 4.38 -20.40
N PHE A 188 8.41 4.99 -20.88
CA PHE A 188 8.30 5.50 -22.25
C PHE A 188 7.46 6.77 -22.28
N ASN A 189 7.29 7.38 -23.46
CA ASN A 189 6.41 8.54 -23.60
C ASN A 189 4.93 8.12 -23.67
N ALA A 190 4.36 7.73 -22.53
CA ALA A 190 2.95 7.36 -22.42
C ALA A 190 2.04 8.60 -22.36
N GLU A 191 0.79 8.46 -22.81
CA GLU A 191 -0.20 9.54 -22.87
C GLU A 191 -0.54 10.11 -21.48
N MET A 192 -0.60 9.24 -20.47
CA MET A 192 -0.99 9.60 -19.10
C MET A 192 0.18 10.06 -18.23
N ASN A 193 1.39 10.14 -18.77
CA ASN A 193 2.54 10.58 -18.00
C ASN A 193 2.48 12.09 -17.76
N SER A 194 2.72 12.48 -16.51
CA SER A 194 3.02 13.85 -16.11
C SER A 194 4.30 13.88 -15.29
N ASN A 195 4.98 15.02 -15.27
CA ASN A 195 6.15 15.26 -14.43
C ASN A 195 6.28 16.77 -14.16
N THR A 196 6.97 17.13 -13.08
CA THR A 196 7.33 18.52 -12.79
C THR A 196 8.25 19.09 -13.89
N PRO A 197 8.03 20.34 -14.36
CA PRO A 197 8.95 20.99 -15.28
C PRO A 197 10.38 21.07 -14.74
N GLY A 198 11.38 20.82 -15.59
CA GLY A 198 12.80 20.79 -15.20
C GLY A 198 13.38 19.38 -15.01
N LEU A 199 12.54 18.34 -15.00
CA LEU A 199 12.95 16.94 -14.91
C LEU A 199 13.36 16.32 -16.25
N GLU A 200 13.33 17.05 -17.37
CA GLU A 200 13.42 16.49 -18.73
C GLU A 200 14.69 15.65 -18.92
N LYS A 201 15.83 16.12 -18.39
CA LYS A 201 17.10 15.38 -18.46
C LYS A 201 17.06 14.07 -17.67
N ILE A 202 16.45 14.07 -16.49
CA ILE A 202 16.32 12.87 -15.66
C ILE A 202 15.39 11.87 -16.33
N VAL A 203 14.26 12.35 -16.87
CA VAL A 203 13.33 11.54 -17.64
C VAL A 203 14.01 10.90 -18.87
N GLU A 204 14.85 11.67 -19.58
CA GLU A 204 15.63 11.15 -20.70
C GLU A 204 16.63 10.06 -20.26
N VAL A 205 17.34 10.26 -19.16
CA VAL A 205 18.24 9.24 -18.57
C VAL A 205 17.48 7.95 -18.29
N LEU A 206 16.34 8.02 -17.58
CA LEU A 206 15.54 6.83 -17.24
C LEU A 206 14.96 6.15 -18.49
N ARG A 207 14.41 6.92 -19.43
CA ARG A 207 13.77 6.35 -20.62
C ARG A 207 14.76 5.87 -21.69
N SER A 208 16.04 6.27 -21.63
CA SER A 208 17.09 5.74 -22.50
C SER A 208 17.86 4.56 -21.89
N ASP A 209 17.69 4.30 -20.59
CA ASP A 209 18.39 3.23 -19.88
C ASP A 209 17.78 1.84 -20.16
N ILE A 210 18.38 1.12 -21.09
CA ILE A 210 17.95 -0.22 -21.50
C ILE A 210 18.15 -1.25 -20.38
N GLU A 211 19.22 -1.12 -19.58
CA GLU A 211 19.51 -2.05 -18.49
C GLU A 211 18.46 -1.90 -17.38
N MET A 212 18.15 -0.67 -16.99
CA MET A 212 17.12 -0.38 -16.01
C MET A 212 15.76 -0.88 -16.50
N LYS A 213 15.39 -0.63 -17.76
CA LYS A 213 14.14 -1.16 -18.33
C LYS A 213 14.08 -2.69 -18.29
N SER A 214 15.19 -3.37 -18.57
CA SER A 214 15.25 -4.83 -18.45
C SER A 214 15.03 -5.29 -17.01
N ARG A 215 15.57 -4.57 -16.02
CA ARG A 215 15.35 -4.85 -14.59
C ARG A 215 13.91 -4.55 -14.15
N VAL A 216 13.31 -3.44 -14.59
CA VAL A 216 11.88 -3.17 -14.37
C VAL A 216 11.03 -4.32 -14.91
N GLN A 217 11.29 -4.79 -16.13
CA GLN A 217 10.54 -5.90 -16.72
C GLN A 217 10.79 -7.24 -15.99
N HIS A 218 11.96 -7.42 -15.37
CA HIS A 218 12.18 -8.55 -14.46
C HIS A 218 11.23 -8.49 -13.26
N PHE A 219 11.14 -7.35 -12.57
CA PHE A 219 10.22 -7.17 -11.44
C PHE A 219 8.75 -7.23 -11.88
N PHE A 220 8.42 -6.74 -13.07
CA PHE A 220 7.07 -6.86 -13.61
C PHE A 220 6.69 -8.32 -13.85
N ARG A 221 7.60 -9.14 -14.39
CA ARG A 221 7.38 -10.58 -14.53
C ARG A 221 7.20 -11.26 -13.17
N LEU A 222 7.94 -10.85 -12.13
CA LEU A 222 7.72 -11.34 -10.77
C LEU A 222 6.31 -10.98 -10.29
N TYR A 223 5.93 -9.70 -10.37
CA TYR A 223 4.59 -9.24 -9.98
C TYR A 223 3.46 -10.00 -10.69
N SER A 224 3.60 -10.22 -12.01
CA SER A 224 2.57 -10.86 -12.84
C SER A 224 2.47 -12.38 -12.65
N ALA A 225 3.58 -13.07 -12.36
CA ALA A 225 3.62 -14.54 -12.36
C ALA A 225 3.75 -15.18 -10.97
N GLN A 226 4.37 -14.49 -10.01
CA GLN A 226 4.64 -15.05 -8.69
C GLN A 226 3.48 -14.80 -7.75
N GLN A 227 2.94 -15.87 -7.17
CA GLN A 227 1.71 -15.86 -6.37
C GLN A 227 1.97 -16.21 -4.91
N ASP A 228 3.03 -15.68 -4.29
CA ASP A 228 3.47 -16.11 -2.95
C ASP A 228 2.39 -15.91 -1.88
N THR A 229 1.77 -14.74 -1.86
CA THR A 229 0.81 -14.34 -0.83
C THR A 229 -0.18 -13.32 -1.37
N MET A 230 -1.27 -13.10 -0.63
CA MET A 230 -2.24 -12.04 -0.91
C MET A 230 -1.67 -10.69 -0.46
N CYS A 231 -1.12 -9.93 -1.39
CA CYS A 231 -0.67 -8.56 -1.17
C CYS A 231 -1.87 -7.63 -0.92
N HIS A 232 -1.66 -6.57 -0.16
CA HIS A 232 -2.52 -5.39 -0.16
C HIS A 232 -2.60 -4.78 -1.56
N GLY A 233 -1.47 -4.74 -2.26
CA GLY A 233 -1.41 -4.32 -3.66
C GLY A 233 -1.26 -2.81 -3.88
N ASP A 234 -1.33 -2.01 -2.82
CA ASP A 234 -1.18 -0.53 -2.85
C ASP A 234 -0.85 0.03 -1.44
N LEU A 235 0.10 -0.62 -0.74
CA LEU A 235 0.45 -0.29 0.64
C LEU A 235 1.38 0.94 0.72
N HIS A 236 0.83 2.12 0.44
CA HIS A 236 1.53 3.39 0.55
C HIS A 236 1.12 4.16 1.82
N SER A 237 1.82 5.26 2.16
CA SER A 237 1.49 6.08 3.35
C SER A 237 0.12 6.76 3.31
N GLY A 238 -0.53 6.82 2.15
CA GLY A 238 -1.95 7.20 2.02
C GLY A 238 -2.95 6.09 2.39
N SER A 239 -2.50 4.84 2.53
CA SER A 239 -3.33 3.65 2.83
C SER A 239 -3.18 3.24 4.30
N ILE A 240 -2.69 4.16 5.12
CA ILE A 240 -2.39 3.95 6.53
C ILE A 240 -2.95 5.15 7.29
N MET A 241 -3.75 4.90 8.32
CA MET A 241 -4.25 5.92 9.24
C MET A 241 -3.61 5.72 10.61
N CYS A 242 -3.12 6.80 11.21
CA CYS A 242 -2.40 6.76 12.48
C CYS A 242 -2.93 7.79 13.49
N THR A 243 -2.90 7.41 14.77
CA THR A 243 -2.81 8.38 15.88
C THR A 243 -1.34 8.72 16.12
N SER A 244 -0.96 9.14 17.34
CA SER A 244 0.45 9.26 17.72
C SER A 244 1.11 7.91 18.05
N TRP A 245 0.33 6.83 18.26
CA TRP A 245 0.85 5.54 18.75
C TRP A 245 0.18 4.29 18.15
N ASP A 246 -0.97 4.44 17.49
CA ASP A 246 -1.74 3.35 16.86
C ASP A 246 -1.83 3.57 15.36
N SER A 247 -1.72 2.50 14.57
CA SER A 247 -1.74 2.54 13.10
C SER A 247 -2.66 1.46 12.53
N LYS A 248 -3.44 1.81 11.50
CA LYS A 248 -4.38 0.92 10.81
C LYS A 248 -4.18 1.01 9.31
N VAL A 249 -4.13 -0.15 8.65
CA VAL A 249 -4.06 -0.25 7.20
C VAL A 249 -5.48 -0.27 6.63
N ILE A 250 -5.70 0.49 5.56
CA ILE A 250 -7.00 0.67 4.89
C ILE A 250 -6.86 0.48 3.37
N ASP A 251 -7.98 0.35 2.67
CA ASP A 251 -8.05 0.40 1.20
C ASP A 251 -7.29 -0.70 0.41
N PRO A 252 -7.40 -2.00 0.77
CA PRO A 252 -6.77 -3.09 0.01
C PRO A 252 -7.56 -3.48 -1.27
N GLU A 253 -8.05 -2.50 -2.04
CA GLU A 253 -8.83 -2.77 -3.26
C GLU A 253 -7.96 -3.29 -4.43
N PHE A 254 -6.65 -3.03 -4.37
CA PHE A 254 -5.63 -3.55 -5.28
C PHE A 254 -5.16 -4.97 -4.95
N ALA A 255 -5.79 -5.62 -3.97
CA ALA A 255 -5.35 -6.93 -3.51
C ALA A 255 -5.26 -7.94 -4.66
N THR A 256 -4.11 -8.60 -4.72
CA THR A 256 -3.77 -9.64 -5.68
C THR A 256 -2.86 -10.67 -5.01
N TYR A 257 -2.73 -11.87 -5.60
CA TYR A 257 -1.69 -12.80 -5.19
C TYR A 257 -0.39 -12.45 -5.91
N GLY A 258 0.60 -11.96 -5.16
CA GLY A 258 1.84 -11.40 -5.67
C GLY A 258 3.08 -11.85 -4.88
N PRO A 259 4.26 -11.30 -5.22
CA PRO A 259 5.51 -11.54 -4.50
C PRO A 259 5.47 -10.98 -3.08
N PHE A 260 6.05 -11.71 -2.13
CA PHE A 260 6.14 -11.28 -0.72
C PHE A 260 6.67 -9.85 -0.52
N GLY A 261 7.67 -9.44 -1.31
CA GLY A 261 8.33 -8.14 -1.16
C GLY A 261 7.55 -6.94 -1.71
N PHE A 262 6.43 -7.14 -2.40
CA PHE A 262 5.73 -6.06 -3.11
C PHE A 262 5.21 -4.96 -2.18
N ASP A 263 4.46 -5.34 -1.13
CA ASP A 263 3.88 -4.37 -0.20
C ASP A 263 4.95 -3.63 0.62
N LEU A 264 6.04 -4.32 1.01
CA LEU A 264 7.20 -3.67 1.66
C LEU A 264 7.87 -2.66 0.73
N GLY A 265 8.01 -2.98 -0.55
CA GLY A 265 8.57 -2.06 -1.54
C GLY A 265 7.72 -0.80 -1.70
N MET A 266 6.40 -0.94 -1.78
CA MET A 266 5.47 0.19 -1.83
C MET A 266 5.58 1.07 -0.59
N LEU A 267 5.67 0.44 0.59
CA LEU A 267 5.79 1.14 1.85
C LEU A 267 7.11 1.93 1.95
N PHE A 268 8.24 1.28 1.66
CA PHE A 268 9.56 1.92 1.70
C PHE A 268 9.71 3.04 0.69
N ALA A 269 9.16 2.90 -0.52
CA ALA A 269 9.15 3.98 -1.51
C ALA A 269 8.48 5.25 -0.96
N ASN A 270 7.39 5.08 -0.21
CA ASN A 270 6.66 6.21 0.37
C ASN A 270 7.42 6.85 1.53
N TYR A 271 8.18 6.08 2.31
CA TYR A 271 9.09 6.66 3.29
C TYR A 271 10.25 7.39 2.64
N PHE A 272 10.83 6.89 1.55
CA PHE A 272 11.89 7.61 0.85
C PHE A 272 11.39 8.90 0.19
N MET A 273 10.22 8.88 -0.45
CA MET A 273 9.61 10.10 -1.00
C MET A 273 9.36 11.14 0.10
N ALA A 274 8.82 10.72 1.25
CA ALA A 274 8.70 11.58 2.41
C ALA A 274 10.07 12.10 2.86
N PHE A 275 11.08 11.25 3.00
CA PHE A 275 12.45 11.64 3.39
C PHE A 275 13.04 12.68 2.44
N PHE A 276 12.90 12.51 1.12
CA PHE A 276 13.44 13.46 0.14
C PHE A 276 12.70 14.79 0.09
N SER A 277 11.40 14.82 0.40
CA SER A 277 10.60 16.05 0.35
C SER A 277 10.83 16.99 1.53
N GLN A 278 11.37 16.48 2.65
CA GLN A 278 11.50 17.20 3.92
C GLN A 278 12.12 18.61 3.85
N PRO A 279 13.16 18.89 3.03
CA PRO A 279 13.77 20.22 2.98
C PRO A 279 12.82 21.37 2.64
N GLU A 280 11.70 21.08 1.93
CA GLU A 280 10.69 22.09 1.60
C GLU A 280 9.49 22.11 2.56
N HIS A 281 9.40 21.14 3.48
CA HIS A 281 8.34 21.08 4.48
C HIS A 281 8.75 21.64 5.83
N ARG A 282 10.07 21.76 6.09
CA ARG A 282 10.57 22.32 7.35
C ARG A 282 11.99 22.84 7.26
N SER A 283 12.26 23.84 8.07
CA SER A 283 13.61 24.34 8.34
C SER A 283 14.12 23.94 9.72
N ASP A 284 13.22 23.69 10.67
CA ASP A 284 13.52 23.19 12.00
C ASP A 284 13.53 21.66 12.04
N ASN A 285 14.46 21.09 12.80
CA ASN A 285 14.60 19.65 13.01
C ASN A 285 14.62 18.79 11.72
N LEU A 286 15.11 19.34 10.60
CA LEU A 286 15.18 18.63 9.32
C LEU A 286 15.96 17.31 9.44
N GLU A 287 17.19 17.38 9.95
CA GLU A 287 18.06 16.21 10.10
C GLU A 287 17.46 15.17 11.07
N GLY A 288 16.89 15.62 12.18
CA GLY A 288 16.27 14.73 13.16
C GLY A 288 15.05 14.01 12.61
N TYR A 289 14.20 14.70 11.86
CA TYR A 289 13.03 14.07 11.26
C TYR A 289 13.39 13.16 10.07
N GLN A 290 14.33 13.58 9.22
CA GLN A 290 14.86 12.70 8.18
C GLN A 290 15.48 11.42 8.78
N SER A 291 16.20 11.55 9.89
CA SER A 291 16.75 10.39 10.62
C SER A 291 15.63 9.48 11.15
N TRP A 292 14.58 10.04 11.75
CA TRP A 292 13.42 9.26 12.21
C TRP A 292 12.73 8.49 11.07
N ILE A 293 12.54 9.09 9.89
CA ILE A 293 11.97 8.36 8.74
C ILE A 293 12.85 7.18 8.35
N LEU A 294 14.18 7.34 8.32
CA LEU A 294 15.11 6.26 8.02
C LEU A 294 15.11 5.17 9.09
N GLU A 295 15.01 5.54 10.37
CA GLU A 295 14.82 4.60 11.49
C GLU A 295 13.54 3.79 11.31
N VAL A 296 12.42 4.41 10.91
CA VAL A 296 11.16 3.69 10.61
C VAL A 296 11.36 2.64 9.52
N ILE A 297 12.14 2.92 8.47
CA ILE A 297 12.44 1.93 7.40
C ILE A 297 13.23 0.75 7.97
N VAL A 298 14.30 1.04 8.73
CA VAL A 298 15.17 0.04 9.36
C VAL A 298 14.35 -0.87 10.28
N ASP A 299 13.65 -0.26 11.24
CA ASP A 299 12.90 -0.97 12.26
C ASP A 299 11.72 -1.75 11.65
N THR A 300 11.10 -1.26 10.57
CA THR A 300 10.02 -1.98 9.88
C THR A 300 10.55 -3.29 9.29
N TRP A 301 11.73 -3.25 8.66
CA TRP A 301 12.35 -4.46 8.12
C TRP A 301 12.79 -5.42 9.22
N GLU A 302 13.42 -4.91 10.28
CA GLU A 302 13.87 -5.74 11.40
C GLU A 302 12.68 -6.42 12.08
N MET A 303 11.60 -5.69 12.33
CA MET A 303 10.36 -6.25 12.88
C MET A 303 9.71 -7.26 11.93
N PHE A 304 9.73 -7.00 10.62
CA PHE A 304 9.26 -7.97 9.63
C PHE A 304 10.06 -9.27 9.72
N VAL A 305 11.39 -9.20 9.76
CA VAL A 305 12.28 -10.36 9.87
C VAL A 305 12.02 -11.12 11.16
N GLU A 306 11.92 -10.43 12.29
CA GLU A 306 11.65 -11.03 13.60
C GLU A 306 10.33 -11.79 13.61
N GLU A 307 9.22 -11.11 13.27
CA GLU A 307 7.89 -11.71 13.28
C GLU A 307 7.77 -12.83 12.23
N PHE A 308 8.29 -12.64 11.02
CA PHE A 308 8.25 -13.67 9.97
C PHE A 308 9.05 -14.93 10.38
N SER A 309 10.21 -14.75 11.00
CA SER A 309 11.03 -15.84 11.53
C SER A 309 10.35 -16.55 12.70
N GLN A 310 9.66 -15.80 13.57
CA GLN A 310 8.85 -16.39 14.62
C GLN A 310 7.74 -17.27 14.04
N LEU A 311 6.98 -16.76 13.07
CA LEU A 311 5.91 -17.49 12.38
C LEU A 311 6.45 -18.71 11.62
N TRP A 312 7.64 -18.62 11.02
CA TRP A 312 8.31 -19.76 10.38
C TRP A 312 8.55 -20.92 11.36
N ASN A 313 8.94 -20.60 12.59
CA ASN A 313 9.26 -21.61 13.60
C ASN A 313 8.00 -22.17 14.28
N THR A 314 6.94 -21.37 14.42
CA THR A 314 5.75 -21.74 15.20
C THR A 314 4.54 -22.15 14.36
N GLU A 315 4.37 -21.61 13.15
CA GLU A 315 3.14 -21.70 12.35
C GLU A 315 3.35 -22.26 10.93
N ARG A 316 4.60 -22.64 10.56
CA ARG A 316 4.89 -23.29 9.27
C ARG A 316 4.23 -24.66 9.17
N THR A 317 3.10 -24.68 8.48
CA THR A 317 2.18 -25.83 8.36
C THR A 317 1.65 -26.04 6.95
N GLY A 318 1.94 -25.12 6.02
CA GLY A 318 1.58 -25.25 4.61
C GLY A 318 2.51 -26.20 3.84
N MET A 319 2.32 -26.25 2.52
CA MET A 319 3.05 -27.19 1.66
C MET A 319 4.52 -26.83 1.41
N LEU A 320 4.91 -25.56 1.60
CA LEU A 320 6.30 -25.14 1.39
C LEU A 320 7.15 -25.35 2.63
N TYR A 321 8.38 -25.83 2.39
CA TYR A 321 9.38 -26.12 3.42
C TYR A 321 8.81 -26.92 4.60
N PRO A 322 8.11 -28.06 4.39
CA PRO A 322 7.46 -28.77 5.50
C PRO A 322 8.49 -29.34 6.48
N LYS A 323 8.11 -29.50 7.76
CA LYS A 323 8.98 -30.05 8.82
C LYS A 323 9.56 -31.43 8.49
N THR A 324 8.85 -32.21 7.68
CA THR A 324 9.30 -33.51 7.16
C THR A 324 10.58 -33.43 6.34
N MET A 325 10.90 -32.27 5.75
CA MET A 325 12.13 -32.04 5.00
C MET A 325 13.30 -31.56 5.86
N PHE A 326 13.05 -31.18 7.12
CA PHE A 326 14.05 -30.57 8.01
C PHE A 326 13.95 -31.12 9.44
N GLU A 327 13.11 -30.51 10.29
CA GLU A 327 13.11 -30.73 11.74
C GLU A 327 12.81 -32.18 12.13
N ASP A 328 11.92 -32.86 11.40
CA ASP A 328 11.56 -34.27 11.68
C ASP A 328 12.73 -35.23 11.39
N GLN A 329 13.74 -34.77 10.63
CA GLN A 329 14.99 -35.47 10.37
C GLN A 329 16.13 -34.99 11.27
N GLY A 330 15.88 -34.07 12.21
CA GLY A 330 16.90 -33.48 13.08
C GLY A 330 17.74 -32.37 12.42
N HIS A 331 17.31 -31.84 11.28
CA HIS A 331 17.98 -30.73 10.59
C HIS A 331 17.30 -29.38 10.86
N SER A 332 18.07 -28.30 10.81
CA SER A 332 17.53 -26.93 10.89
C SER A 332 17.06 -26.45 9.51
N SER A 333 15.90 -25.77 9.45
CA SER A 333 15.41 -25.05 8.27
C SER A 333 15.91 -23.60 8.17
N GLU A 334 16.78 -23.16 9.08
CA GLU A 334 17.26 -21.77 9.17
C GLU A 334 17.86 -21.27 7.87
N ARG A 335 18.63 -22.10 7.16
CA ARG A 335 19.20 -21.70 5.87
C ARG A 335 18.13 -21.36 4.83
N ALA A 336 17.05 -22.14 4.77
CA ALA A 336 15.95 -21.89 3.84
C ALA A 336 15.17 -20.62 4.21
N LEU A 337 14.98 -20.35 5.50
CA LEU A 337 14.41 -19.10 5.98
C LEU A 337 15.26 -17.89 5.56
N GLN A 338 16.58 -17.95 5.79
CA GLN A 338 17.50 -16.87 5.42
C GLN A 338 17.54 -16.64 3.90
N ASP A 339 17.56 -17.70 3.09
CA ASP A 339 17.51 -17.57 1.63
C ASP A 339 16.20 -16.89 1.18
N LEU A 340 15.05 -17.28 1.76
CA LEU A 340 13.76 -16.64 1.47
C LEU A 340 13.71 -15.17 1.91
N LEU A 341 14.18 -14.84 3.12
CA LEU A 341 14.22 -13.45 3.62
C LEU A 341 15.10 -12.56 2.74
N ASN A 342 16.23 -13.08 2.26
CA ASN A 342 17.10 -12.37 1.33
C ASN A 342 16.40 -12.09 -0.01
N ASP A 343 15.62 -13.04 -0.53
CA ASP A 343 14.83 -12.84 -1.75
C ASP A 343 13.72 -11.79 -1.53
N ILE A 344 13.04 -11.83 -0.38
CA ILE A 344 12.02 -10.83 -0.01
C ILE A 344 12.65 -9.43 0.05
N TRP A 345 13.81 -9.30 0.70
CA TRP A 345 14.55 -8.04 0.81
C TRP A 345 14.86 -7.45 -0.56
N ARG A 346 15.56 -8.21 -1.42
CA ARG A 346 15.97 -7.74 -2.76
C ARG A 346 14.78 -7.35 -3.62
N ASN A 347 13.71 -8.15 -3.59
CA ASN A 347 12.49 -7.86 -4.33
C ASN A 347 11.81 -6.58 -3.81
N SER A 348 11.75 -6.38 -2.49
CA SER A 348 11.17 -5.16 -1.92
C SER A 348 11.92 -3.90 -2.37
N LEU A 349 13.25 -3.93 -2.44
CA LEU A 349 14.05 -2.81 -2.94
C LEU A 349 13.82 -2.52 -4.43
N GLY A 350 13.70 -3.56 -5.24
CA GLY A 350 13.33 -3.41 -6.65
C GLY A 350 11.97 -2.74 -6.85
N PHE A 351 10.94 -3.23 -6.16
CA PHE A 351 9.60 -2.62 -6.19
C PHE A 351 9.59 -1.20 -5.61
N CYS A 352 10.40 -0.95 -4.58
CA CYS A 352 10.58 0.39 -4.00
C CYS A 352 11.05 1.38 -5.07
N GLY A 353 12.11 1.04 -5.82
CA GLY A 353 12.61 1.93 -6.87
C GLY A 353 11.62 2.18 -8.00
N ILE A 354 10.82 1.17 -8.37
CA ILE A 354 9.76 1.30 -9.39
C ILE A 354 8.63 2.22 -8.92
N GLU A 355 8.18 2.08 -7.67
CA GLU A 355 7.14 2.96 -7.11
C GLU A 355 7.63 4.40 -6.99
N MET A 356 8.90 4.61 -6.62
CA MET A 356 9.54 5.93 -6.62
C MET A 356 9.51 6.58 -8.02
N HIS A 357 9.71 5.81 -9.10
CA HIS A 357 9.58 6.32 -10.47
C HIS A 357 8.15 6.68 -10.83
N ARG A 358 7.21 5.76 -10.59
CA ARG A 358 5.81 5.93 -10.97
C ARG A 358 5.19 7.18 -10.34
N ARG A 359 5.53 7.47 -9.09
CA ARG A 359 4.95 8.58 -8.32
C ARG A 359 5.39 9.98 -8.73
N CYS A 360 6.38 10.09 -9.62
CA CYS A 360 6.83 11.37 -10.18
C CYS A 360 6.64 11.47 -11.70
N LEU A 361 6.43 10.33 -12.40
CA LEU A 361 6.49 10.25 -13.87
C LEU A 361 5.24 9.66 -14.54
N SER A 362 4.21 9.32 -13.76
CA SER A 362 2.94 8.74 -14.24
C SER A 362 1.75 9.55 -13.73
N LEU A 363 0.54 9.03 -13.86
CA LEU A 363 -0.70 9.76 -13.61
C LEU A 363 -0.88 10.21 -12.15
N ALA A 364 -0.67 9.31 -11.18
CA ALA A 364 -1.00 9.59 -9.78
C ALA A 364 0.25 9.92 -8.98
N HIS A 365 0.47 11.22 -8.79
CA HIS A 365 1.61 11.75 -8.07
C HIS A 365 1.49 11.58 -6.55
N ASN A 366 2.54 11.98 -5.83
CA ASN A 366 2.60 11.96 -4.38
C ASN A 366 2.48 13.38 -3.79
N ALA A 367 1.55 13.58 -2.83
CA ALA A 367 1.40 14.82 -2.08
C ALA A 367 2.67 15.28 -1.34
N ASP A 368 3.57 14.35 -0.97
CA ASP A 368 4.88 14.68 -0.39
C ASP A 368 5.66 15.67 -1.29
N PHE A 369 5.54 15.57 -2.62
CA PHE A 369 6.13 16.53 -3.55
C PHE A 369 5.11 17.55 -4.08
N GLU A 370 3.88 17.13 -4.37
CA GLU A 370 2.88 17.99 -5.03
C GLU A 370 2.45 19.21 -4.21
N THR A 371 2.66 19.16 -2.89
CA THR A 371 2.40 20.30 -1.98
C THR A 371 3.52 21.36 -1.98
N ILE A 372 4.67 21.09 -2.60
CA ILE A 372 5.80 22.03 -2.69
C ILE A 372 5.55 23.01 -3.85
N GLU A 373 5.22 24.27 -3.56
CA GLU A 373 4.83 25.25 -4.59
C GLU A 373 5.95 25.63 -5.57
N ASP A 374 7.20 25.71 -5.11
CA ASP A 374 8.36 26.02 -5.96
C ASP A 374 8.73 24.81 -6.83
N LEU A 375 8.36 24.87 -8.11
CA LEU A 375 8.59 23.78 -9.07
C LEU A 375 10.09 23.46 -9.28
N GLY A 376 10.98 24.44 -9.17
CA GLY A 376 12.42 24.20 -9.34
C GLY A 376 13.00 23.41 -8.18
N ARG A 377 12.57 23.75 -6.95
CA ARG A 377 12.95 23.01 -5.75
C ARG A 377 12.30 21.63 -5.71
N ARG A 378 11.01 21.53 -6.05
CA ARG A 378 10.28 20.26 -6.21
C ARG A 378 11.02 19.34 -7.18
N ALA A 379 11.32 19.81 -8.39
CA ALA A 379 12.05 19.03 -9.39
C ALA A 379 13.41 18.55 -8.89
N SER A 380 14.14 19.37 -8.11
CA SER A 380 15.44 18.96 -7.55
C SER A 380 15.30 17.79 -6.56
N LEU A 381 14.27 17.82 -5.71
CA LEU A 381 14.00 16.74 -4.76
C LEU A 381 13.44 15.48 -5.43
N GLU A 382 12.56 15.65 -6.42
CA GLU A 382 12.08 14.54 -7.24
C GLU A 382 13.21 13.89 -8.03
N ALA A 383 14.19 14.67 -8.53
CA ALA A 383 15.35 14.12 -9.22
C ALA A 383 16.18 13.20 -8.30
N ARG A 384 16.36 13.54 -7.02
CA ARG A 384 17.02 12.67 -6.03
C ARG A 384 16.26 11.35 -5.85
N ASN A 385 14.94 11.43 -5.69
CA ASN A 385 14.05 10.28 -5.59
C ASN A 385 14.15 9.38 -6.84
N LEU A 386 14.04 9.96 -8.03
CA LEU A 386 14.11 9.24 -9.30
C LEU A 386 15.45 8.52 -9.51
N MET A 387 16.55 9.19 -9.17
CA MET A 387 17.89 8.65 -9.34
C MET A 387 18.22 7.57 -8.31
N MET A 388 17.77 7.70 -7.06
CA MET A 388 17.84 6.61 -6.08
C MET A 388 16.98 5.43 -6.52
N GLY A 389 15.76 5.69 -7.02
CA GLY A 389 14.88 4.64 -7.53
C GLY A 389 15.52 3.84 -8.66
N ARG A 390 16.28 4.51 -9.54
CA ARG A 390 17.08 3.85 -10.59
C ARG A 390 18.14 2.93 -9.99
N ASP A 391 18.88 3.40 -8.99
CA ASP A 391 19.93 2.62 -8.33
C ASP A 391 19.37 1.38 -7.63
N LEU A 392 18.23 1.51 -6.93
CA LEU A 392 17.52 0.38 -6.31
C LEU A 392 17.06 -0.68 -7.33
N VAL A 393 16.52 -0.25 -8.48
CA VAL A 393 16.09 -1.18 -9.54
C VAL A 393 17.28 -1.95 -10.14
N LEU A 394 18.38 -1.26 -10.39
CA LEU A 394 19.58 -1.85 -11.00
C LEU A 394 20.38 -2.72 -10.02
N HIS A 395 20.43 -2.33 -8.75
CA HIS A 395 21.44 -2.82 -7.80
C HIS A 395 20.84 -3.36 -6.49
N SER A 396 19.54 -3.63 -6.45
CA SER A 396 18.85 -4.31 -5.33
C SER A 396 19.58 -5.57 -4.83
N ASP A 397 20.18 -6.35 -5.73
CA ASP A 397 20.93 -7.57 -5.39
C ASP A 397 22.23 -7.29 -4.59
N ASN A 398 22.73 -6.06 -4.62
CA ASN A 398 23.99 -5.64 -3.99
C ASN A 398 23.78 -4.95 -2.64
N ILE A 399 22.54 -4.64 -2.25
CA ILE A 399 22.20 -3.99 -0.98
C ILE A 399 21.94 -5.08 0.05
N SER A 400 22.92 -5.35 0.90
CA SER A 400 22.91 -6.52 1.79
C SER A 400 22.30 -6.27 3.16
N SER A 401 22.06 -5.01 3.51
CA SER A 401 21.60 -4.62 4.85
C SER A 401 20.81 -3.31 4.83
N THR A 402 20.04 -3.07 5.89
CA THR A 402 19.38 -1.79 6.15
C THR A 402 20.40 -0.65 6.28
N ALA A 403 21.59 -0.91 6.83
CA ALA A 403 22.67 0.06 6.90
C ALA A 403 23.19 0.49 5.51
N ASP A 404 23.27 -0.44 4.55
CA ASP A 404 23.64 -0.10 3.16
C ASP A 404 22.55 0.75 2.49
N LEU A 405 21.28 0.43 2.76
CA LEU A 405 20.13 1.20 2.26
C LEU A 405 20.11 2.63 2.82
N VAL A 406 20.37 2.80 4.12
CA VAL A 406 20.47 4.12 4.77
C VAL A 406 21.63 4.94 4.20
N LYS A 407 22.80 4.33 3.99
CA LYS A 407 23.93 5.00 3.31
C LYS A 407 23.56 5.45 1.91
N LEU A 408 22.81 4.63 1.16
CA LEU A 408 22.32 4.99 -0.17
C LEU A 408 21.42 6.22 -0.12
N ALA A 409 20.44 6.22 0.80
CA ALA A 409 19.54 7.35 1.00
C ALA A 409 20.30 8.66 1.30
N HIS A 410 21.26 8.63 2.23
CA HIS A 410 22.08 9.79 2.54
C HIS A 410 22.92 10.27 1.34
N LYS A 411 23.51 9.35 0.57
CA LYS A 411 24.25 9.68 -0.65
C LYS A 411 23.37 10.46 -1.62
N PHE A 412 22.21 9.92 -1.99
CA PHE A 412 21.31 10.56 -2.94
C PHE A 412 20.68 11.85 -2.40
N ASN A 413 20.51 11.98 -1.08
CA ASN A 413 20.00 13.20 -0.47
C ASN A 413 21.00 14.37 -0.55
N ALA A 414 22.30 14.08 -0.57
CA ALA A 414 23.36 15.08 -0.65
C ALA A 414 23.72 15.50 -2.10
N GLU A 415 23.30 14.72 -3.09
CA GLU A 415 23.61 14.97 -4.50
C GLU A 415 22.63 15.96 -5.15
N ASN A 416 23.12 16.73 -6.13
CA ASN A 416 22.29 17.53 -7.02
C ASN A 416 22.34 16.97 -8.43
N PHE A 417 21.19 16.65 -8.99
CA PHE A 417 21.06 15.99 -10.28
C PHE A 417 20.62 16.93 -11.41
N ILE A 418 20.13 18.14 -11.09
CA ILE A 418 19.65 19.13 -12.07
C ILE A 418 20.17 20.54 -11.82
#